data_AF-A0A945YG56-F1
#
_entry.id   AF-A0A945YG56-F1
#
_cell.length_a   1.000
_cell.length_b   1.000
_cell.length_c   1.000
_cell.angle_alpha   90.00
_cell.angle_beta   90.00
_cell.angle_gamma   90.00
#
_symmetry.space_group_name_H-M   'P 1'
#
loop_
_entity.id
_entity.type
_entity.pdbx_description
1 polymer ?
#
loop_
_entity_poly.entity_id
_entity_poly.type
_entity_poly.pdbx_seq_one_letter_code
_entity_poly.pdbx_strand_id
1 'polypeptide(L)'
;MAASTHGVIATFNTASDIYHAAEKVRDAGFTNWDCITPCPVHGLDSAMGVTRSKVPRFSLAGGVIGFCTGMSMIFFTGAVDYPLIVGGKPFFSPMFAFPVAYELTILFTAFATIGGMFFLNGLPMHYHPVLKTDHIHAGLDDKFLIVIESSDPNYDTAKSLLEAAGGTEITEIES
;
A
#
# COMPACT_ATOMS: atom_id res chain seq x y z
N MET A 1 6.14 -27.34 22.68
CA MET A 1 6.86 -26.64 21.58
C MET A 1 7.00 -25.22 22.07
N ALA A 2 8.22 -24.71 22.28
CA ALA A 2 8.39 -23.30 22.66
C ALA A 2 7.86 -22.45 21.50
N ALA A 3 6.90 -21.56 21.76
CA ALA A 3 6.38 -20.66 20.73
C ALA A 3 7.52 -19.80 20.20
N SER A 4 7.71 -19.76 18.88
CA SER A 4 8.67 -18.83 18.27
C SER A 4 8.10 -17.42 18.36
N THR A 5 8.88 -16.48 18.88
CA THR A 5 8.48 -15.07 18.94
C THR A 5 8.54 -14.48 17.54
N HIS A 6 7.42 -13.94 17.05
CA HIS A 6 7.33 -13.23 15.77
C HIS A 6 7.86 -11.79 15.87
N GLY A 7 7.71 -11.15 17.03
CA GLY A 7 8.18 -9.80 17.26
C GLY A 7 7.73 -9.22 18.59
N VAL A 8 7.95 -7.92 18.76
CA VAL A 8 7.49 -7.15 19.92
C VAL A 8 6.59 -6.01 19.43
N ILE A 9 5.50 -5.75 20.16
CA ILE A 9 4.57 -4.66 19.88
C ILE A 9 4.57 -3.66 21.03
N ALA A 10 4.49 -2.38 20.71
CA ALA A 10 4.32 -1.30 21.69
C ALA A 10 3.15 -0.39 21.29
N THR A 11 2.41 0.06 22.30
CA THR A 11 1.22 0.89 22.15
C THR A 11 1.51 2.36 22.47
N PHE A 12 0.97 3.26 21.69
CA PHE A 12 1.08 4.71 21.83
C PHE A 12 -0.31 5.34 21.82
N ASN A 13 -0.47 6.44 22.57
CA ASN A 13 -1.77 7.09 22.75
C ASN A 13 -2.06 8.19 21.72
N THR A 14 -1.03 8.80 21.13
CA THR A 14 -1.22 9.92 20.20
C THR A 14 -0.41 9.76 18.92
N ALA A 15 -0.88 10.40 17.85
CA ALA A 15 -0.20 10.46 16.57
C ALA A 15 1.19 11.11 16.66
N SER A 16 1.39 12.05 17.60
CA SER A 16 2.68 12.70 17.82
C SER A 16 3.68 11.77 18.49
N ASP A 17 3.21 10.93 19.42
CA ASP A 17 4.07 10.00 20.14
C ASP A 17 4.62 8.93 19.18
N ILE A 18 3.74 8.33 18.37
CA ILE A 18 4.18 7.34 17.37
C ILE A 18 5.08 7.97 16.31
N TYR A 19 4.85 9.24 15.91
CA TYR A 19 5.71 9.92 14.96
C TYR A 19 7.16 10.02 15.47
N HIS A 20 7.36 10.52 16.69
CA HIS A 20 8.70 10.63 17.26
C HIS A 20 9.29 9.27 17.66
N ALA A 21 8.46 8.30 18.02
CA ALA A 21 8.90 6.93 18.23
C ALA A 21 9.42 6.30 16.93
N ALA A 22 8.71 6.51 15.81
CA ALA A 22 9.13 6.04 14.49
C ALA A 22 10.48 6.65 14.06
N GLU A 23 10.71 7.95 14.33
CA GLU A 23 12.02 8.57 14.10
C GLU A 23 13.13 7.86 14.89
N LYS A 24 12.90 7.58 16.18
CA LYS A 24 13.88 6.88 17.02
C LYS A 24 14.16 5.45 16.53
N VAL A 25 13.12 4.72 16.10
CA VAL A 25 13.26 3.35 15.58
C VAL A 25 14.04 3.34 14.27
N ARG A 26 13.73 4.26 13.35
CA ARG A 26 14.49 4.46 12.12
C ARG A 26 15.95 4.81 12.41
N ASP A 27 16.20 5.79 13.29
CA ASP A 27 17.53 6.30 13.59
C ASP A 27 18.39 5.26 14.36
N ALA A 28 17.75 4.35 15.08
CA ALA A 28 18.39 3.18 15.69
C ALA A 28 18.75 2.07 14.67
N GLY A 29 18.36 2.22 13.41
CA GLY A 29 18.76 1.34 12.30
C GLY A 29 17.93 0.07 12.17
N PHE A 30 16.73 0.02 12.75
CA PHE A 30 15.79 -1.08 12.53
C PHE A 30 15.27 -1.05 11.10
N THR A 31 15.14 -2.24 10.51
CA THR A 31 14.76 -2.43 9.10
C THR A 31 13.47 -3.21 8.92
N ASN A 32 13.17 -4.16 9.82
CA ASN A 32 11.98 -5.01 9.76
C ASN A 32 10.99 -4.60 10.87
N TRP A 33 10.27 -3.53 10.63
CA TRP A 33 9.28 -2.99 11.55
C TRP A 33 8.19 -2.22 10.80
N ASP A 34 7.03 -2.06 11.43
CA ASP A 34 5.90 -1.35 10.85
C ASP A 34 5.10 -0.58 11.91
N CYS A 35 4.36 0.43 11.45
CA CYS A 35 3.47 1.24 12.27
C CYS A 35 2.02 0.94 11.90
N ILE A 36 1.22 0.55 12.89
CA ILE A 36 -0.22 0.30 12.71
C ILE A 36 -0.96 1.48 13.33
N THR A 37 -1.67 2.20 12.49
CA THR A 37 -2.38 3.43 12.87
C THR A 37 -3.83 3.38 12.42
N PRO A 38 -4.80 3.80 13.25
CA PRO A 38 -6.22 3.76 12.92
C PRO A 38 -6.59 4.81 11.87
N CYS A 39 -5.75 5.83 11.71
CA CYS A 39 -5.91 6.89 10.72
C CYS A 39 -4.55 7.28 10.08
N PRO A 40 -4.56 7.88 8.87
CA PRO A 40 -3.33 8.34 8.25
C PRO A 40 -2.65 9.44 9.05
N VAL A 41 -1.44 9.17 9.54
CA VAL A 41 -0.62 10.16 10.25
C VAL A 41 0.28 10.88 9.24
N HIS A 42 0.12 12.20 9.13
CA HIS A 42 0.81 12.98 8.11
C HIS A 42 2.32 13.00 8.35
N GLY A 43 3.11 12.60 7.34
CA GLY A 43 4.56 12.56 7.43
C GLY A 43 5.14 11.33 8.13
N LEU A 44 4.30 10.37 8.57
CA LEU A 44 4.77 9.12 9.19
C LEU A 44 5.68 8.34 8.23
N ASP A 45 5.37 8.29 6.94
CA ASP A 45 6.21 7.66 5.92
C ASP A 45 7.66 8.21 5.95
N SER A 46 7.81 9.53 6.11
CA SER A 46 9.12 10.18 6.21
C SER A 46 9.80 9.87 7.56
N ALA A 47 9.03 9.81 8.65
CA ALA A 47 9.55 9.44 9.97
C ALA A 47 10.04 7.99 9.99
N MET A 48 9.34 7.08 9.33
CA MET A 48 9.75 5.68 9.12
C MET A 48 10.89 5.52 8.12
N GLY A 49 11.11 6.51 7.23
CA GLY A 49 12.10 6.43 6.18
C GLY A 49 11.67 5.58 4.98
N VAL A 50 10.36 5.43 4.76
CA VAL A 50 9.80 4.65 3.66
C VAL A 50 10.00 5.38 2.34
N THR A 51 10.49 4.65 1.33
CA THR A 51 10.69 5.21 -0.01
C THR A 51 9.38 5.39 -0.76
N ARG A 52 9.37 6.27 -1.76
CA ARG A 52 8.18 6.50 -2.59
C ARG A 52 7.65 5.21 -3.21
N SER A 53 6.35 4.97 -3.05
CA SER A 53 5.67 3.81 -3.61
C SER A 53 5.83 3.70 -5.13
N LYS A 54 5.94 2.46 -5.61
CA LYS A 54 6.01 2.12 -7.04
C LYS A 54 4.62 2.01 -7.71
N VAL A 55 3.52 2.08 -6.94
CA VAL A 55 2.13 2.01 -7.45
C VAL A 55 1.87 2.95 -8.64
N PRO A 56 2.32 4.23 -8.64
CA PRO A 56 2.07 5.13 -9.77
C PRO A 56 2.64 4.65 -11.11
N ARG A 57 3.69 3.82 -11.10
CA ARG A 57 4.24 3.22 -12.33
C ARG A 57 3.28 2.21 -12.94
N PHE A 58 2.60 1.42 -12.11
CA PHE A 58 1.56 0.50 -12.54
C PHE A 58 0.35 1.26 -13.09
N SER A 59 -0.08 2.32 -12.41
CA SER A 59 -1.15 3.20 -12.87
C SER A 59 -0.87 3.78 -14.26
N LEU A 60 0.35 4.31 -14.47
CA LEU A 60 0.75 4.85 -15.78
C LEU A 60 0.75 3.78 -16.87
N ALA A 61 1.30 2.60 -16.59
CA ALA A 61 1.30 1.49 -17.54
C ALA A 61 -0.12 1.07 -17.91
N GLY A 62 -1.02 0.95 -16.91
CA GLY A 62 -2.43 0.66 -17.13
C GLY A 62 -3.13 1.70 -18.00
N GLY A 63 -2.89 2.99 -17.75
CA GLY A 63 -3.46 4.07 -18.56
C GLY A 63 -3.00 4.05 -20.01
N VAL A 64 -1.71 3.87 -20.26
CA VAL A 64 -1.18 3.76 -21.63
C VAL A 64 -1.79 2.56 -22.35
N ILE A 65 -1.85 1.40 -21.69
CA ILE A 65 -2.47 0.19 -22.25
C ILE A 65 -3.96 0.43 -22.53
N GLY A 66 -4.70 1.05 -21.62
CA GLY A 66 -6.12 1.36 -21.78
C GLY A 66 -6.40 2.29 -22.95
N PHE A 67 -5.61 3.36 -23.08
CA PHE A 67 -5.72 4.29 -24.20
C PHE A 67 -5.44 3.61 -25.56
N CYS A 68 -4.33 2.87 -25.63
CA CYS A 68 -3.96 2.11 -26.84
C CYS A 68 -5.01 1.05 -27.19
N THR A 69 -5.56 0.36 -26.19
CA THR A 69 -6.61 -0.64 -26.38
C THR A 69 -7.88 0.01 -26.93
N GLY A 70 -8.33 1.12 -26.34
CA GLY A 70 -9.52 1.82 -26.82
C GLY A 70 -9.40 2.36 -28.23
N MET A 71 -8.27 2.99 -28.55
CA MET A 71 -8.03 3.51 -29.90
C MET A 71 -7.95 2.39 -30.94
N SER A 72 -7.24 1.30 -30.62
CA SER A 72 -7.08 0.15 -31.51
C SER A 72 -8.39 -0.61 -31.71
N MET A 73 -9.18 -0.80 -30.66
CA MET A 73 -10.48 -1.45 -30.71
C MET A 73 -11.44 -0.72 -31.64
N ILE A 74 -11.54 0.60 -31.51
CA ILE A 74 -12.45 1.42 -32.34
C ILE A 74 -11.98 1.48 -33.78
N PHE A 75 -10.68 1.61 -34.01
CA PHE A 75 -10.10 1.55 -35.35
C PHE A 75 -10.40 0.20 -36.01
N PHE A 76 -10.18 -0.91 -35.29
CA PHE A 76 -10.39 -2.24 -35.80
C PHE A 76 -11.86 -2.47 -36.18
N THR A 77 -12.81 -2.18 -35.28
CA THR A 77 -14.23 -2.42 -35.54
C THR A 77 -14.80 -1.48 -36.59
N GLY A 78 -14.39 -0.20 -36.59
CA GLY A 78 -14.93 0.82 -37.48
C GLY A 78 -14.34 0.84 -38.89
N ALA A 79 -13.07 0.48 -39.06
CA ALA A 79 -12.36 0.61 -40.34
C ALA A 79 -11.93 -0.72 -40.97
N VAL A 80 -11.79 -1.80 -40.20
CA VAL A 80 -11.26 -3.08 -40.68
C VAL A 80 -12.33 -4.17 -40.71
N ASP A 81 -12.94 -4.46 -39.57
CA ASP A 81 -13.84 -5.62 -39.40
C ASP A 81 -15.19 -5.40 -40.10
N TYR A 82 -15.87 -4.30 -39.78
CA TYR A 82 -17.17 -3.99 -40.36
C TYR A 82 -17.36 -2.50 -40.67
N PRO A 83 -16.80 -2.02 -41.79
CA PRO A 83 -16.84 -0.60 -42.15
C PRO A 83 -18.27 -0.16 -42.50
N LEU A 84 -18.81 0.75 -41.67
CA LEU A 84 -20.15 1.30 -41.82
C LEU A 84 -20.11 2.83 -42.02
N ILE A 85 -20.74 3.31 -43.08
CA ILE A 85 -20.92 4.75 -43.30
C ILE A 85 -22.14 5.22 -42.51
N VAL A 86 -21.91 5.82 -41.34
CA VAL A 86 -22.96 6.41 -40.50
C VAL A 86 -22.94 7.93 -40.60
N GLY A 87 -23.98 8.52 -41.18
CA GLY A 87 -24.10 9.97 -41.32
C GLY A 87 -23.03 10.61 -42.21
N GLY A 88 -22.47 9.87 -43.17
CA GLY A 88 -21.45 10.35 -44.12
C GLY A 88 -20.05 10.58 -43.51
N LYS A 89 -19.81 10.13 -42.27
CA LYS A 89 -18.53 10.29 -41.57
C LYS A 89 -17.48 9.30 -42.11
N PRO A 90 -16.18 9.64 -42.00
CA PRO A 90 -15.11 8.69 -42.30
C PRO A 90 -15.15 7.48 -41.35
N PHE A 91 -14.62 6.34 -41.80
CA PHE A 91 -14.61 5.08 -41.03
C PHE A 91 -13.87 5.18 -39.69
N PHE A 92 -12.93 6.11 -39.57
CA PHE A 92 -12.24 6.37 -38.31
C PHE A 92 -11.99 7.87 -38.12
N SER A 93 -12.20 8.34 -36.89
CA SER A 93 -11.85 9.69 -36.45
C SER A 93 -11.35 9.61 -35.00
N PRO A 94 -10.10 10.00 -34.73
CA PRO A 94 -9.56 10.03 -33.37
C PRO A 94 -10.42 10.85 -32.41
N MET A 95 -11.06 11.91 -32.90
CA MET A 95 -11.91 12.79 -32.09
C MET A 95 -13.18 12.08 -31.60
N PHE A 96 -13.80 11.22 -32.42
CA PHE A 96 -14.97 10.44 -32.00
C PHE A 96 -14.59 9.22 -31.17
N ALA A 97 -13.40 8.66 -31.38
CA ALA A 97 -12.87 7.56 -30.59
C ALA A 97 -12.41 7.99 -29.18
N PHE A 98 -12.06 9.27 -29.01
CA PHE A 98 -11.45 9.79 -27.79
C PHE A 98 -12.29 9.57 -26.51
N PRO A 99 -13.61 9.84 -26.46
CA PRO A 99 -14.39 9.61 -25.25
C PRO A 99 -14.32 8.16 -24.76
N VAL A 100 -14.43 7.18 -25.67
CA VAL A 100 -14.36 5.76 -25.31
C VAL A 100 -12.94 5.35 -24.93
N ALA A 101 -11.92 5.81 -25.66
CA ALA A 101 -10.52 5.55 -25.31
C ALA A 101 -10.13 6.18 -23.95
N TYR A 102 -10.70 7.34 -23.61
CA TYR A 102 -10.54 7.99 -22.31
C TYR A 102 -11.15 7.17 -21.18
N GLU A 103 -12.38 6.68 -21.35
CA GLU A 103 -13.00 5.80 -20.34
C GLU A 103 -12.21 4.49 -20.14
N LEU A 104 -11.71 3.89 -21.23
CA LEU A 104 -10.82 2.71 -21.14
C LEU A 104 -9.49 3.03 -20.45
N THR A 105 -8.96 4.23 -20.63
CA THR A 105 -7.78 4.71 -19.91
C THR A 105 -8.04 4.71 -18.40
N ILE A 106 -9.17 5.30 -17.96
CA ILE A 106 -9.54 5.33 -16.54
C ILE A 106 -9.74 3.91 -16.01
N LEU A 107 -10.47 3.07 -16.73
CA LEU A 107 -10.78 1.70 -16.32
C LEU A 107 -9.51 0.86 -16.11
N PHE A 108 -8.61 0.84 -17.10
CA PHE A 108 -7.36 0.08 -17.00
C PHE A 108 -6.40 0.67 -15.96
N THR A 109 -6.36 2.00 -15.83
CA THR A 109 -5.59 2.66 -14.76
C THR A 109 -6.09 2.21 -13.38
N ALA A 110 -7.40 2.17 -13.17
CA ALA A 110 -7.99 1.74 -11.89
C ALA A 110 -7.60 0.30 -11.54
N PHE A 111 -7.78 -0.64 -12.48
CA PHE A 111 -7.39 -2.05 -12.27
C PHE A 111 -5.88 -2.21 -12.03
N ALA A 112 -5.04 -1.53 -12.83
CA ALA A 112 -3.59 -1.60 -12.64
C ALA A 112 -3.14 -0.98 -11.31
N THR A 113 -3.80 0.07 -10.85
CA THR A 113 -3.51 0.72 -9.56
C THR A 113 -3.87 -0.19 -8.40
N ILE A 114 -5.08 -0.77 -8.39
CA ILE A 114 -5.53 -1.69 -7.35
C ILE A 114 -4.67 -2.96 -7.36
N GLY A 115 -4.42 -3.55 -8.52
CA GLY A 115 -3.56 -4.72 -8.66
C GLY A 115 -2.11 -4.45 -8.23
N GLY A 116 -1.57 -3.28 -8.58
CA GLY A 116 -0.24 -2.84 -8.16
C GLY A 116 -0.15 -2.62 -6.65
N MET A 117 -1.18 -2.06 -6.03
CA MET A 117 -1.26 -1.88 -4.58
C MET A 117 -1.31 -3.23 -3.85
N PHE A 118 -2.14 -4.18 -4.31
CA PHE A 118 -2.18 -5.52 -3.71
C PHE A 118 -0.83 -6.23 -3.84
N PHE A 119 -0.23 -6.22 -5.03
CA PHE A 119 1.05 -6.89 -5.26
C PHE A 119 2.19 -6.30 -4.42
N LEU A 120 2.29 -4.97 -4.34
CA LEU A 120 3.36 -4.30 -3.59
C LEU A 120 3.20 -4.42 -2.07
N ASN A 121 1.96 -4.52 -1.59
CA ASN A 121 1.67 -4.69 -0.16
C ASN A 121 1.65 -6.17 0.27
N GLY A 122 1.88 -7.12 -0.65
CA GLY A 122 1.82 -8.56 -0.34
C GLY A 122 0.41 -9.09 -0.07
N LEU A 123 -0.62 -8.40 -0.56
CA LEU A 123 -2.03 -8.79 -0.43
C LEU A 123 -2.49 -9.67 -1.60
N PRO A 124 -3.45 -10.59 -1.38
CA PRO A 124 -4.18 -10.84 -0.15
C PRO A 124 -3.40 -11.68 0.87
N MET A 125 -3.28 -11.17 2.09
CA MET A 125 -2.71 -11.87 3.24
C MET A 125 -3.80 -12.07 4.30
N HIS A 126 -4.42 -13.25 4.29
CA HIS A 126 -5.56 -13.55 5.18
C HIS A 126 -5.17 -13.71 6.66
N TYR A 127 -3.90 -14.00 6.92
CA TYR A 127 -3.37 -14.15 8.27
C TYR A 127 -2.00 -13.49 8.37
N HIS A 128 -1.82 -12.65 9.39
CA HIS A 128 -0.55 -12.08 9.82
C HIS A 128 -0.43 -12.31 11.33
N PRO A 129 0.73 -12.76 11.89
CA PRO A 129 0.82 -13.12 13.31
C PRO A 129 0.47 -11.97 14.27
N VAL A 130 0.73 -10.72 13.85
CA VAL A 130 0.27 -9.51 14.57
C VAL A 130 -1.24 -9.53 14.89
N LEU A 131 -2.07 -10.12 14.03
CA LEU A 131 -3.53 -10.21 14.23
C LEU A 131 -3.92 -11.11 15.42
N LYS A 132 -3.01 -11.93 15.96
CA LYS A 132 -3.24 -12.78 17.13
C LYS A 132 -3.27 -11.99 18.44
N THR A 133 -2.71 -10.77 18.44
CA THR A 133 -2.52 -9.98 19.66
C THR A 133 -3.78 -9.18 19.98
N ASP A 134 -4.25 -9.20 21.22
CA ASP A 134 -5.45 -8.44 21.64
C ASP A 134 -5.30 -6.92 21.41
N HIS A 135 -4.08 -6.39 21.49
CA HIS A 135 -3.77 -4.97 21.23
C HIS A 135 -4.08 -4.51 19.79
N ILE A 136 -4.19 -5.43 18.82
CA ILE A 136 -4.48 -5.05 17.43
C ILE A 136 -5.85 -4.39 17.29
N HIS A 137 -6.81 -4.79 18.12
CA HIS A 137 -8.15 -4.19 18.15
C HIS A 137 -8.08 -2.70 18.51
N ALA A 138 -7.21 -2.36 19.45
CA ALA A 138 -6.98 -0.97 19.84
C ALA A 138 -6.28 -0.18 18.72
N GLY A 139 -5.39 -0.82 17.97
CA GLY A 139 -4.73 -0.24 16.79
C GLY A 139 -5.66 0.13 15.63
N LEU A 140 -6.87 -0.43 15.63
CA LEU A 140 -7.93 -0.16 14.65
C LEU A 140 -8.97 0.87 15.15
N ASP A 141 -8.92 1.25 16.42
CA ASP A 141 -9.88 2.17 17.06
C ASP A 141 -9.20 3.49 17.47
N ASP A 142 -8.52 3.51 18.62
CA ASP A 142 -7.99 4.75 19.24
C ASP A 142 -6.48 4.75 19.53
N LYS A 143 -5.78 3.62 19.38
CA LYS A 143 -4.35 3.49 19.69
C LYS A 143 -3.47 3.39 18.45
N PHE A 144 -2.21 3.72 18.62
CA PHE A 144 -1.18 3.62 17.59
C PHE A 144 -0.17 2.56 18.02
N LEU A 145 0.25 1.67 17.13
CA LEU A 145 1.12 0.55 17.48
C LEU A 145 2.40 0.60 16.63
N ILE A 146 3.53 0.25 17.24
CA ILE A 146 4.76 -0.08 16.51
C ILE A 146 5.04 -1.56 16.72
N VAL A 147 5.30 -2.28 15.64
CA VAL A 147 5.69 -3.69 15.64
C VAL A 147 7.11 -3.79 15.12
N ILE A 148 8.00 -4.43 15.89
CA ILE A 148 9.35 -4.79 15.43
C ILE A 148 9.41 -6.32 15.34
N GLU A 149 9.73 -6.84 14.16
CA GLU A 149 9.82 -8.28 13.92
C GLU A 149 11.10 -8.89 14.50
N SER A 150 11.02 -10.14 14.93
CA SER A 150 12.19 -10.93 15.37
C SER A 150 13.17 -11.26 14.24
N SER A 151 12.76 -11.01 12.99
CA SER A 151 13.60 -11.10 11.80
C SER A 151 14.65 -9.98 11.72
N ASP A 152 14.50 -8.90 12.50
CA ASP A 152 15.43 -7.77 12.48
C ASP A 152 16.77 -8.11 13.17
N PRO A 153 17.92 -7.70 12.61
CA PRO A 153 19.23 -7.95 13.21
C PRO A 153 19.42 -7.36 14.62
N ASN A 154 18.72 -6.27 14.95
CA ASN A 154 18.86 -5.54 16.22
C ASN A 154 17.75 -5.87 17.23
N TYR A 155 17.01 -6.97 17.01
CA TYR A 155 15.83 -7.34 17.79
C TYR A 155 16.08 -7.41 19.31
N ASP A 156 17.27 -7.82 19.75
CA ASP A 156 17.62 -7.91 21.18
C ASP A 156 17.44 -6.58 21.93
N THR A 157 17.63 -5.45 21.24
CA THR A 157 17.49 -4.11 21.81
C THR A 157 16.10 -3.48 21.59
N ALA A 158 15.23 -4.14 20.82
CA ALA A 158 13.93 -3.62 20.41
C ALA A 158 13.06 -3.23 21.61
N LYS A 159 12.97 -4.11 22.62
CA LYS A 159 12.16 -3.86 23.82
C LYS A 159 12.62 -2.61 24.58
N SER A 160 13.93 -2.51 24.84
CA SER A 160 14.51 -1.35 25.53
C SER A 160 14.35 -0.05 24.74
N LEU A 161 14.42 -0.13 23.40
CA LEU A 161 14.21 1.02 22.53
C LEU A 161 12.75 1.48 22.60
N LEU A 162 11.79 0.56 22.53
CA LEU A 162 10.36 0.89 22.59
C LEU A 162 9.97 1.50 23.94
N GLU A 163 10.54 1.01 25.04
CA GLU A 163 10.39 1.62 26.38
C GLU A 163 10.94 3.06 26.40
N ALA A 164 12.15 3.27 25.87
CA ALA A 164 12.76 4.60 25.77
C ALA A 164 12.05 5.54 24.77
N ALA A 165 11.33 4.98 23.80
CA ALA A 165 10.53 5.71 22.85
C ALA A 165 9.20 6.21 23.43
N GLY A 166 8.79 5.73 24.62
CA GLY A 166 7.52 6.07 25.26
C GLY A 166 6.41 5.05 24.98
N GLY A 167 6.77 3.85 24.52
CA GLY A 167 5.83 2.75 24.31
C GLY A 167 5.18 2.31 25.63
N THR A 168 3.88 2.13 25.58
CA THR A 168 3.06 1.55 26.66
C THR A 168 2.65 0.13 26.27
N GLU A 169 2.34 -0.72 27.25
CA GLU A 169 1.84 -2.09 27.02
C GLU A 169 2.69 -2.92 26.04
N ILE A 170 3.98 -3.06 26.34
CA ILE A 170 4.92 -3.76 25.46
C ILE A 170 4.79 -5.28 25.63
N THR A 171 4.35 -5.95 24.57
CA THR A 171 4.02 -7.38 24.56
C THR A 171 4.76 -8.10 23.44
N GLU A 172 5.18 -9.35 23.70
CA GLU A 172 5.77 -10.21 22.66
C GLU A 172 4.67 -10.92 21.87
N ILE A 173 4.81 -10.92 20.55
CA ILE A 173 3.88 -11.57 19.62
C ILE A 173 4.40 -12.98 19.35
N GLU A 174 3.57 -13.98 19.59
CA GLU A 174 3.85 -15.36 19.19
C GLU A 174 3.55 -15.55 17.69
N SER A 175 4.42 -16.29 16.99
CA SER A 175 4.23 -16.68 15.59
C SER A 175 3.05 -17.63 15.37
#